data_AF-A0A4R2P552-F1
#
_entry.id   AF-A0A4R2P552-F1
#
_cell.length_a   1.000
_cell.length_b   1.000
_cell.length_c   1.000
_cell.angle_alpha   90.00
_cell.angle_beta   90.00
_cell.angle_gamma   90.00
#
_symmetry.space_group_name_H-M   'P 1'
#
loop_
_entity.id
_entity.type
_entity.pdbx_description
1 polymer ?
#
loop_
_entity_poly.entity_id
_entity_poly.type
_entity_poly.pdbx_seq_one_letter_code
_entity_poly.pdbx_strand_id
1 'polypeptide(L)'
;MPAIVLCGQVNINSMSSESSISSGQNNQPEWNFQGKWNMGNGFQVGLTNTINVLNIIYDGDVIDTPAVQPEGFNPVPTAQV
;
A
#
# COMPACT_ATOMS: atom_id res chain seq x y z
N MET A 1 -28.95 -5.49 23.58
CA MET A 1 -27.57 -5.20 24.01
C MET A 1 -26.66 -5.38 22.81
N PRO A 2 -25.81 -4.40 22.45
CA PRO A 2 -24.83 -4.61 21.40
C PRO A 2 -23.78 -5.63 21.87
N ALA A 3 -23.43 -6.58 21.00
CA ALA A 3 -22.39 -7.56 21.30
C ALA A 3 -21.02 -6.88 21.18
N ILE A 4 -20.22 -6.94 22.26
CA ILE A 4 -18.81 -6.53 22.25
C ILE A 4 -17.97 -7.75 21.88
N VAL A 5 -17.16 -7.62 20.83
CA VAL A 5 -16.15 -8.62 20.47
C VAL A 5 -14.80 -8.13 20.99
N LEU A 6 -14.30 -8.77 22.06
CA LEU A 6 -12.97 -8.54 22.59
C LEU A 6 -11.97 -9.38 21.77
N CYS A 7 -11.28 -8.74 20.85
CA CYS A 7 -10.07 -9.34 20.26
C CYS A 7 -8.95 -9.25 21.30
N GLY A 8 -8.30 -10.39 21.59
CA GLY A 8 -7.11 -10.44 22.45
C GLY A 8 -5.87 -9.87 21.75
N GLN A 9 -4.77 -10.59 21.78
CA GLN A 9 -3.54 -10.17 21.09
C GLN A 9 -3.65 -10.42 19.58
N VAL A 10 -3.36 -9.40 18.78
CA VAL A 10 -3.27 -9.52 17.32
C VAL A 10 -1.81 -9.80 16.95
N ASN A 11 -1.57 -10.96 16.32
CA ASN A 11 -0.25 -11.28 15.76
C ASN A 11 -0.27 -11.08 14.25
N ILE A 12 0.68 -10.32 13.74
CA ILE A 12 0.79 -9.93 12.33
C ILE A 12 1.99 -10.65 11.74
N ASN A 13 1.73 -11.70 10.97
CA ASN A 13 2.80 -12.54 10.42
C ASN A 13 3.44 -11.94 9.16
N SER A 14 2.73 -11.04 8.47
CA SER A 14 3.24 -10.34 7.29
C SER A 14 2.40 -9.10 6.99
N MET A 15 3.06 -8.05 6.51
CA MET A 15 2.44 -6.90 5.87
C MET A 15 3.11 -6.68 4.52
N SER A 16 2.33 -6.42 3.48
CA SER A 16 2.87 -5.98 2.20
C SER A 16 3.00 -4.46 2.18
N SER A 17 3.54 -3.91 1.09
CA SER A 17 3.31 -2.52 0.74
C SER A 17 1.82 -2.20 0.83
N GLU A 18 1.48 -0.95 1.16
CA GLU A 18 0.09 -0.45 1.13
C GLU A 18 -0.83 -1.08 2.19
N SER A 19 -0.27 -1.56 3.30
CA SER A 19 -1.05 -2.18 4.40
C SER A 19 -1.16 -1.29 5.63
N SER A 20 -2.36 -1.21 6.23
CA SER A 20 -2.64 -0.50 7.47
C SER A 20 -3.23 -1.43 8.52
N ILE A 21 -2.94 -1.17 9.81
CA ILE A 21 -3.53 -1.90 10.93
C ILE A 21 -4.11 -0.90 11.91
N SER A 22 -5.39 -1.05 12.22
CA SER A 22 -6.15 -0.13 13.06
C SER A 22 -7.07 -0.88 14.02
N SER A 23 -7.30 -0.32 15.20
CA SER A 23 -8.26 -0.85 16.18
C SER A 23 -9.16 0.27 16.71
N GLY A 24 -10.40 -0.06 17.11
CA GLY A 24 -11.38 0.91 17.58
C GLY A 24 -12.18 1.58 16.45
N GLN A 25 -12.73 2.77 16.71
CA GLN A 25 -13.29 3.63 15.65
C GLN A 25 -12.12 4.15 14.80
N ASN A 26 -12.05 3.70 13.55
CA ASN A 26 -11.01 4.11 12.63
C ASN A 26 -11.63 4.89 11.47
N ASN A 27 -11.29 6.17 11.37
CA ASN A 27 -11.52 6.98 10.19
C ASN A 27 -10.14 7.23 9.54
N GLN A 28 -9.94 6.73 8.33
CA GLN A 28 -8.72 6.93 7.54
C GLN A 28 -8.98 7.87 6.36
N PRO A 29 -9.35 9.13 6.59
CA PRO A 29 -9.77 10.06 5.54
C PRO A 29 -8.64 10.43 4.56
N GLU A 30 -7.42 9.94 4.80
CA GLU A 30 -6.19 10.28 4.08
C GLU A 30 -5.38 9.04 3.70
N TRP A 31 -5.92 7.83 3.88
CA TRP A 31 -5.23 6.63 3.40
C TRP A 31 -5.24 6.62 1.88
N ASN A 32 -4.10 6.96 1.29
CA ASN A 32 -3.88 6.96 -0.14
C ASN A 32 -2.57 6.23 -0.42
N PHE A 33 -2.58 5.39 -1.44
CA PHE A 33 -1.37 4.81 -1.99
C PHE A 33 -1.43 4.91 -3.51
N GLN A 34 -0.31 5.32 -4.10
CA GLN A 34 -0.13 5.34 -5.55
C GLN A 34 1.26 4.78 -5.85
N GLY A 35 1.32 3.80 -6.73
CA GLY A 35 2.56 3.16 -7.12
C GLY A 35 2.42 2.43 -8.43
N LYS A 36 3.48 2.45 -9.22
CA LYS A 36 3.65 1.59 -10.39
C LYS A 36 4.80 0.63 -10.09
N TRP A 37 4.58 -0.67 -10.27
CA TRP A 37 5.59 -1.69 -10.04
C TRP A 37 5.91 -2.42 -11.33
N ASN A 38 7.17 -2.37 -11.73
CA ASN A 38 7.68 -3.10 -12.87
C ASN A 38 8.87 -3.94 -12.43
N MET A 39 8.63 -5.22 -12.20
CA MET A 39 9.61 -6.07 -11.55
C MET A 39 10.50 -6.85 -12.53
N GLY A 40 10.34 -6.69 -13.85
CA GLY A 40 11.11 -7.43 -14.86
C GLY A 40 11.16 -8.93 -14.57
N ASN A 41 12.29 -9.40 -14.04
CA ASN A 41 12.50 -10.78 -13.58
C ASN A 41 11.79 -11.21 -12.30
N GLY A 42 10.98 -10.34 -11.68
CA GLY A 42 10.27 -10.62 -10.45
C GLY A 42 11.20 -10.72 -9.24
N PHE A 43 10.73 -11.43 -8.21
CA PHE A 43 11.44 -11.62 -6.95
C PHE A 43 11.97 -13.06 -6.84
N GLN A 44 13.24 -13.22 -6.50
CA GLN A 44 13.90 -14.52 -6.34
C GLN A 44 14.15 -14.77 -4.86
N VAL A 45 13.72 -15.92 -4.35
CA VAL A 45 13.85 -16.27 -2.92
C VAL A 45 14.45 -17.67 -2.80
N GLY A 46 15.50 -17.81 -2.00
CA GLY A 46 16.25 -19.06 -1.81
C GLY A 46 17.51 -19.15 -2.68
N LEU A 47 17.98 -20.36 -2.97
CA LEU A 47 19.14 -20.57 -3.83
C LEU A 47 18.71 -20.55 -5.31
N THR A 48 18.90 -19.41 -5.97
CA THR A 48 18.48 -19.20 -7.36
C THR A 48 19.66 -18.86 -8.26
N ASN A 49 19.68 -19.43 -9.47
CA ASN A 49 20.61 -19.06 -10.52
C ASN A 49 19.82 -18.61 -11.77
N THR A 50 20.03 -17.37 -12.20
CA THR A 50 19.32 -16.75 -13.30
C THR A 50 20.34 -16.24 -14.31
N ILE A 51 20.36 -16.81 -15.51
CA ILE A 51 21.32 -16.46 -16.58
C ILE A 51 20.58 -16.20 -17.90
N ASN A 52 21.15 -15.35 -18.76
CA ASN A 52 20.65 -15.00 -20.09
C ASN A 52 19.23 -14.43 -20.12
N VAL A 53 18.90 -13.50 -19.21
CA VAL A 53 17.56 -12.88 -19.19
C VAL A 53 17.59 -11.45 -19.71
N LEU A 54 16.73 -11.19 -20.70
CA LEU A 54 16.45 -9.88 -21.26
C LEU A 54 15.00 -9.51 -20.92
N ASN A 55 14.80 -8.41 -20.19
CA ASN A 55 13.48 -7.85 -19.94
C ASN A 55 13.32 -6.56 -20.73
N ILE A 56 12.27 -6.48 -21.53
CA ILE A 56 11.84 -5.26 -22.20
C ILE A 56 10.48 -4.93 -21.63
N ILE A 57 10.37 -3.78 -20.97
CA ILE A 57 9.07 -3.29 -20.51
C ILE A 57 8.78 -1.97 -21.19
N TYR A 58 7.61 -1.91 -21.79
CA TYR A 58 7.06 -0.73 -22.45
C TYR A 58 5.85 -0.29 -21.63
N ASP A 59 5.97 0.87 -20.97
CA ASP A 59 4.82 1.57 -20.39
C ASP A 59 4.26 2.47 -21.48
N GLY A 60 3.05 2.16 -21.93
CA GLY A 60 2.44 2.74 -23.13
C GLY A 60 1.54 3.94 -22.85
N ASP A 61 1.54 4.44 -21.61
CA ASP A 61 0.76 5.63 -21.28
C ASP A 61 1.48 6.90 -21.77
N VAL A 62 0.77 7.69 -22.57
CA VAL A 62 1.27 8.96 -23.12
C VAL A 62 1.32 10.04 -22.02
N ILE A 63 0.48 9.90 -21.00
CA ILE A 63 0.36 10.79 -19.85
C ILE A 63 0.18 9.90 -18.63
N ASP A 64 1.00 10.11 -17.60
CA ASP A 64 0.88 9.39 -16.33
C ASP A 64 -0.45 9.72 -15.66
N THR A 65 -1.00 8.78 -14.89
CA THR A 65 -2.06 9.08 -13.94
C THR A 65 -1.62 10.21 -13.03
N PRO A 66 -2.38 11.32 -12.90
CA PRO A 66 -2.00 12.39 -11.99
C PRO A 66 -1.94 11.83 -10.57
N ALA A 67 -0.75 11.91 -9.96
CA ALA A 67 -0.57 11.52 -8.58
C ALA A 67 -1.28 12.56 -7.69
N VAL A 68 -2.48 12.24 -7.22
CA VAL A 68 -3.25 13.14 -6.36
C VAL A 68 -2.72 12.97 -4.94
N GLN A 69 -2.04 13.99 -4.42
CA GLN A 69 -1.81 14.17 -2.98
C GLN A 69 -2.91 15.10 -2.43
N PRO A 70 -3.84 14.59 -1.61
CA PRO A 70 -4.95 15.39 -1.09
C PRO A 70 -4.50 16.63 -0.28
N GLU A 71 -3.31 16.63 0.32
CA GLU A 71 -2.85 17.71 1.19
C GLU A 71 -2.22 18.92 0.48
N GLY A 72 -1.99 18.88 -0.84
CA GLY A 72 -1.22 19.93 -1.54
C GLY A 72 -1.86 21.33 -1.54
N PHE A 73 -3.18 21.42 -1.35
CA PHE A 73 -3.93 22.69 -1.45
C PHE A 73 -5.03 22.88 -0.39
N ASN A 74 -5.24 21.96 0.55
CA ASN A 74 -6.31 22.07 1.56
C ASN A 74 -5.78 21.80 2.98
N PRO A 75 -5.77 22.78 3.90
CA PRO A 75 -5.46 22.52 5.30
C PRO A 75 -6.58 21.67 5.92
N VAL A 76 -6.26 20.44 6.30
CA VAL A 76 -7.23 19.50 6.90
C VAL A 76 -7.19 19.64 8.44
N PRO A 77 -8.33 19.60 9.15
CA PRO A 77 -8.36 19.70 10.60
C PRO A 77 -7.69 18.48 11.26
N THR A 78 -6.66 18.71 12.06
CA THR A 78 -5.88 17.69 12.78
C THR A 78 -6.53 17.18 14.07
N ALA A 79 -7.79 17.54 14.34
CA ALA A 79 -8.50 17.16 15.54
C ALA A 79 -9.69 16.25 15.21
N GLN A 80 -9.60 14.99 15.64
CA GLN A 80 -10.76 14.13 15.80
C GLN A 80 -11.29 14.36 17.23
N VAL A 81 -12.57 14.72 17.35
CA VAL A 81 -13.27 14.89 18.64
C VAL A 81 -13.69 13.52 19.17
#